data_AF-F4WT44-F1
#
_entry.id   AF-F4WT44-F1
#
_cell.length_a   1.000
_cell.length_b   1.000
_cell.length_c   1.000
_cell.angle_alpha   90.00
_cell.angle_beta   90.00
_cell.angle_gamma   90.00
#
_symmetry.space_group_name_H-M   'P 1'
#
loop_
_entity.id
_entity.type
_entity.pdbx_description
1 polymer ?
#
loop_
_entity_poly.entity_id
_entity_poly.type
_entity_poly.pdbx_seq_one_letter_code
_entity_poly.pdbx_strand_id
1 'polypeptide(L)'
;MRITIALSFLAVLYTVEAFPADSADLESLRLRGRELKWNIETSIRQLELLRTQTEEDTLQKITTKWSEEQDSHREYKTLLLSGIRAEVNIAKTAGKDVTSCLTEATQGIESNEQIAYTDANECVNSAEISIHNNLGFIDNLISTADSLSLQTDSIFLNCHDSDRYRMQSCIINEMTKAENSLKTLESDSITAEMTVTPVSKNVVTQASNCIKQAYSLTYTEGAAIRMRVTQCIETITTPTTTIATTTTTTATPTQSTPEDSF
;
A
#
# COMPACT_ATOMS: atom_id res chain seq x y z
N MET A 1 66.20 -10.71 -9.55
CA MET A 1 67.26 -9.78 -9.12
C MET A 1 66.80 -9.09 -7.85
N ARG A 2 67.53 -9.29 -6.74
CA ARG A 2 67.38 -8.57 -5.48
C ARG A 2 68.35 -7.42 -5.51
N ILE A 3 67.92 -6.20 -5.17
CA ILE A 3 68.83 -5.09 -4.92
C ILE A 3 68.62 -4.64 -3.48
N THR A 4 69.58 -5.04 -2.66
CA THR A 4 69.83 -4.56 -1.32
C THR A 4 70.54 -3.21 -1.44
N ILE A 5 70.01 -2.16 -0.82
CA ILE A 5 70.78 -0.95 -0.54
C ILE A 5 70.64 -0.69 0.96
N ALA A 6 71.71 -1.04 1.68
CA ALA A 6 72.00 -0.50 2.99
C ALA A 6 72.97 0.66 2.79
N LEU A 7 72.66 1.83 3.36
CA LEU A 7 73.67 2.84 3.67
C LEU A 7 73.17 3.72 4.83
N SER A 8 74.10 3.90 5.75
CA SER A 8 74.01 4.18 7.16
C SER A 8 74.10 5.66 7.53
N PHE A 9 73.49 5.99 8.68
CA PHE A 9 73.83 7.03 9.67
C PHE A 9 74.15 8.45 9.19
N LEU A 10 73.25 9.38 9.51
CA LEU A 10 73.62 10.71 10.02
C LEU A 10 72.68 11.07 11.18
N ALA A 11 73.16 10.79 12.39
CA ALA A 11 72.66 11.42 13.61
C ALA A 11 73.16 12.87 13.59
N VAL A 12 72.23 13.80 13.35
CA VAL A 12 72.41 15.21 13.71
C VAL A 12 71.30 15.53 14.70
N LEU A 13 71.65 15.43 15.99
CA LEU A 13 71.01 16.20 17.04
C LEU A 13 71.12 17.67 16.63
N TYR A 14 70.03 18.43 16.64
CA TYR A 14 69.91 19.67 17.40
C TYR A 14 68.52 20.29 17.18
N THR A 15 68.01 20.84 18.29
CA THR A 15 66.77 21.60 18.49
C THR A 15 65.47 20.83 18.28
N VAL A 16 65.15 20.01 19.28
CA VAL A 16 63.78 19.86 19.78
C VAL A 16 63.33 21.27 20.21
N GLU A 17 62.87 22.09 19.26
CA GLU A 17 61.74 22.94 19.58
C GLU A 17 60.57 21.97 19.74
N ALA A 18 60.28 21.66 20.99
CA ALA A 18 59.04 21.01 21.36
C ALA A 18 57.90 21.96 21.00
N PHE A 19 57.51 21.97 19.72
CA PHE A 19 56.12 22.21 19.37
C PHE A 19 55.31 21.19 20.17
N PRO A 20 54.34 21.60 21.00
CA PRO A 20 53.64 20.64 21.83
C PRO A 20 52.87 19.67 20.91
N ALA A 21 53.38 18.44 20.76
CA ALA A 21 52.72 17.34 20.04
C ALA A 21 51.29 17.11 20.57
N ASP A 22 51.15 17.17 21.89
CA ASP A 22 50.07 17.71 22.69
C ASP A 22 48.86 18.36 21.95
N SER A 23 49.05 19.49 21.24
CA SER A 23 47.93 20.22 20.59
C SER A 23 47.40 19.52 19.34
N ALA A 24 48.28 18.81 18.63
CA ALA A 24 47.92 17.98 17.49
C ALA A 24 47.16 16.72 17.93
N ASP A 25 47.44 16.18 19.11
CA ASP A 25 46.73 15.00 19.65
C ASP A 25 45.26 15.29 19.95
N LEU A 26 44.94 16.43 20.56
CA LEU A 26 43.56 16.77 20.90
C LEU A 26 42.76 17.21 19.66
N GLU A 27 43.41 17.86 18.68
CA GLU A 27 42.78 18.16 17.40
C GLU A 27 42.54 16.89 16.57
N SER A 28 43.47 15.93 16.60
CA SER A 28 43.28 14.60 16.02
C SER A 28 42.06 13.89 16.62
N LEU A 29 41.91 13.92 17.95
CA LEU A 29 40.71 13.40 18.61
C LEU A 29 39.44 14.14 18.16
N ARG A 30 39.46 15.47 18.03
CA ARG A 30 38.31 16.23 17.52
C ARG A 30 37.93 15.84 16.10
N LEU A 31 38.92 15.62 15.22
CA LEU A 31 38.68 15.11 13.87
C LEU A 31 38.02 13.74 13.90
N ARG A 32 38.54 12.81 14.72
CA ARG A 32 37.95 11.49 14.92
C ARG A 32 36.50 11.55 15.45
N GLY A 33 36.22 12.47 16.37
CA GLY A 33 34.86 12.72 16.86
C GLY A 33 33.92 13.25 15.78
N ARG A 34 34.39 14.16 14.91
CA ARG A 34 33.62 14.66 13.76
C ARG A 34 33.34 13.55 12.74
N GLU A 35 34.32 12.70 12.45
CA GLU A 35 34.15 11.56 11.56
C GLU A 35 33.15 10.54 12.11
N LEU A 36 33.26 10.18 13.39
CA LEU A 36 32.30 9.30 14.06
C LEU A 36 30.88 9.86 13.96
N LYS A 37 30.70 11.16 14.28
CA LYS A 37 29.41 11.83 14.17
C LYS A 37 28.84 11.78 12.75
N TRP A 38 29.67 12.10 11.75
CA TRP A 38 29.28 12.06 10.36
C TRP A 38 28.80 10.67 9.93
N ASN A 39 29.47 9.61 10.38
CA ASN A 39 29.08 8.24 10.07
C ASN A 39 27.74 7.87 10.73
N ILE A 40 27.51 8.29 11.97
CA ILE A 40 26.23 8.09 12.68
C ILE A 40 25.09 8.80 11.92
N GLU A 41 25.27 10.07 11.56
CA GLU A 41 24.28 10.85 10.79
C GLU A 41 24.00 10.21 9.40
N THR A 42 25.02 9.63 8.79
CA THR A 42 24.87 8.88 7.53
C THR A 42 24.01 7.63 7.74
N SER A 43 24.25 6.85 8.81
CA SER A 43 23.43 5.67 9.14
C SER A 43 21.97 6.06 9.43
N ILE A 44 21.72 7.14 10.17
CA ILE A 44 20.36 7.68 10.39
C ILE A 44 19.68 7.91 9.04
N ARG A 45 20.34 8.64 8.14
CA ARG A 45 19.75 8.98 6.85
C ARG A 45 19.46 7.76 5.97
N GLN A 46 20.33 6.75 6.02
CA GLN A 46 20.13 5.50 5.30
C GLN A 46 18.93 4.71 5.85
N LEU A 47 18.78 4.64 7.17
CA LEU A 47 17.65 3.97 7.82
C LEU A 47 16.32 4.68 7.52
N GLU A 48 16.27 6.02 7.57
CA GLU A 48 15.10 6.80 7.18
C GLU A 48 14.67 6.52 5.74
N LEU A 49 15.64 6.48 4.83
CA LEU A 49 15.40 6.22 3.41
C LEU A 49 14.89 4.79 3.22
N LEU A 50 15.54 3.81 3.84
CA LEU A 50 15.14 2.40 3.79
C LEU A 50 13.70 2.22 4.25
N ARG A 51 13.33 2.86 5.36
CA ARG A 51 11.97 2.83 5.91
C ARG A 51 10.96 3.41 4.93
N THR A 52 11.18 4.64 4.49
CA THR A 52 10.25 5.39 3.63
C THR A 52 10.07 4.69 2.29
N GLN A 53 11.16 4.29 1.63
CA GLN A 53 11.10 3.60 0.35
C GLN A 53 10.40 2.24 0.47
N THR A 54 10.66 1.49 1.54
CA THR A 54 9.99 0.19 1.73
C THR A 54 8.49 0.38 1.90
N GLU A 55 8.05 1.37 2.69
CA GLU A 55 6.64 1.68 2.91
C GLU A 55 5.96 2.08 1.59
N GLU A 56 6.52 3.06 0.88
CA GLU A 56 6.01 3.55 -0.40
C GLU A 56 5.95 2.45 -1.47
N ASP A 57 7.02 1.68 -1.66
CA ASP A 57 7.08 0.59 -2.64
C ASP A 57 6.05 -0.52 -2.34
N THR A 58 5.84 -0.80 -1.05
CA THR A 58 4.85 -1.80 -0.60
C THR A 58 3.45 -1.34 -0.96
N LEU A 59 3.09 -0.10 -0.61
CA LEU A 59 1.80 0.49 -0.88
C LEU A 59 1.53 0.65 -2.38
N GLN A 60 2.56 0.99 -3.16
CA GLN A 60 2.45 1.05 -4.61
C GLN A 60 2.12 -0.32 -5.21
N LYS A 61 2.80 -1.39 -4.78
CA LYS A 61 2.51 -2.76 -5.25
C LYS A 61 1.09 -3.20 -4.90
N ILE A 62 0.60 -2.83 -3.72
CA ILE A 62 -0.78 -3.11 -3.30
C ILE A 62 -1.78 -2.36 -4.19
N THR A 63 -1.52 -1.08 -4.47
CA THR A 63 -2.36 -0.25 -5.35
C THR A 63 -2.43 -0.80 -6.77
N THR A 64 -1.30 -1.30 -7.29
CA THR A 64 -1.28 -2.01 -8.59
C THR A 64 -2.18 -3.24 -8.56
N LYS A 65 -2.11 -4.05 -7.48
CA LYS A 65 -2.96 -5.24 -7.33
C LYS A 65 -4.45 -4.88 -7.21
N TRP A 66 -4.77 -3.80 -6.52
CA TRP A 66 -6.14 -3.28 -6.49
C TRP A 66 -6.62 -2.87 -7.89
N SER A 67 -5.77 -2.17 -8.65
CA SER A 67 -6.12 -1.73 -10.01
C SER A 67 -6.40 -2.93 -10.94
N GLU A 68 -5.57 -3.98 -10.86
CA GLU A 68 -5.78 -5.22 -11.62
C GLU A 68 -7.16 -5.87 -11.32
N GLU A 69 -7.58 -5.89 -10.06
CA GLU A 69 -8.88 -6.45 -9.66
C GLU A 69 -10.05 -5.54 -10.07
N GLN A 70 -9.87 -4.21 -10.00
CA GLN A 70 -10.86 -3.25 -10.51
C GLN A 70 -11.10 -3.40 -12.02
N ASP A 71 -10.03 -3.58 -12.79
CA ASP A 71 -10.13 -3.78 -14.24
C ASP A 71 -10.85 -5.10 -14.56
N SER A 72 -10.47 -6.18 -13.85
CA SER A 72 -11.14 -7.49 -13.97
C SER A 72 -12.64 -7.39 -13.64
N HIS A 73 -12.99 -6.66 -12.58
CA HIS A 73 -14.38 -6.42 -12.20
C HIS A 73 -15.13 -5.58 -13.26
N ARG A 74 -14.50 -4.55 -13.83
CA ARG A 74 -15.11 -3.70 -14.87
C ARG A 74 -15.46 -4.51 -16.12
N GLU A 75 -14.59 -5.43 -16.53
CA GLU A 75 -14.85 -6.36 -17.63
C GLU A 75 -16.02 -7.28 -17.29
N TYR A 76 -16.02 -7.89 -16.09
CA TYR A 76 -17.10 -8.74 -15.64
C TYR A 76 -18.46 -8.02 -15.58
N LYS A 77 -18.51 -6.81 -15.00
CA LYS A 77 -19.70 -5.96 -14.93
C LYS A 77 -20.26 -5.69 -16.32
N THR A 78 -19.40 -5.41 -17.29
CA THR A 78 -19.79 -5.18 -18.68
C THR A 78 -20.44 -6.41 -19.29
N LEU A 79 -19.84 -7.59 -19.09
CA LEU A 79 -20.39 -8.87 -19.56
C LEU A 79 -21.74 -9.19 -18.89
N LEU A 80 -21.82 -9.01 -17.58
CA LEU A 80 -23.03 -9.27 -16.79
C LEU A 80 -24.20 -8.38 -17.25
N LEU A 81 -23.97 -7.07 -17.36
CA LEU A 81 -24.99 -6.13 -17.84
C LEU A 81 -25.41 -6.41 -19.28
N SER A 82 -24.47 -6.80 -20.16
CA SER A 82 -24.78 -7.19 -21.54
C SER A 82 -25.71 -8.41 -21.56
N GLY A 83 -25.39 -9.45 -20.78
CA GLY A 83 -26.22 -10.65 -20.67
C GLY A 83 -27.63 -10.35 -20.15
N ILE A 84 -27.74 -9.57 -19.08
CA ILE A 84 -29.04 -9.15 -18.53
C ILE A 84 -29.85 -8.36 -19.56
N ARG A 85 -29.23 -7.41 -20.27
CA ARG A 85 -29.90 -6.63 -21.32
C ARG A 85 -30.39 -7.50 -22.47
N ALA A 86 -29.65 -8.54 -22.85
CA ALA A 86 -30.08 -9.48 -23.88
C ALA A 86 -31.35 -10.23 -23.45
N GLU A 87 -31.38 -10.78 -22.24
CA GLU A 87 -32.56 -11.47 -21.67
C GLU A 87 -33.78 -10.54 -21.58
N VAL A 88 -33.56 -9.31 -21.10
CA VAL A 88 -34.59 -8.26 -21.01
C VAL A 88 -35.13 -7.88 -22.39
N ASN A 89 -34.27 -7.73 -23.41
CA ASN A 89 -34.70 -7.37 -24.76
C ASN A 89 -35.55 -8.47 -25.39
N ILE A 90 -35.20 -9.75 -25.19
CA ILE A 90 -36.02 -10.88 -25.63
C ILE A 90 -37.43 -10.79 -25.01
N ALA A 91 -37.51 -10.57 -23.69
CA ALA A 91 -38.79 -10.44 -23.01
C ALA A 91 -39.62 -9.23 -23.48
N LYS A 92 -38.97 -8.09 -23.75
CA LYS A 92 -39.62 -6.90 -24.34
C LYS A 92 -40.21 -7.20 -25.71
N THR A 93 -39.48 -7.92 -26.58
CA THR A 93 -40.02 -8.32 -27.89
C THR A 93 -41.22 -9.27 -27.79
N ALA A 94 -41.33 -10.01 -26.67
CA ALA A 94 -42.51 -10.82 -26.35
C ALA A 94 -43.66 -10.01 -25.71
N GLY A 95 -43.56 -8.68 -25.63
CA GLY A 95 -44.61 -7.80 -25.10
C GLY A 95 -44.67 -7.71 -23.58
N LYS A 96 -43.64 -8.19 -22.86
CA LYS A 96 -43.55 -8.06 -21.39
C LYS A 96 -42.94 -6.71 -21.01
N ASP A 97 -43.53 -6.02 -20.03
CA ASP A 97 -42.89 -4.87 -19.39
C ASP A 97 -41.94 -5.33 -18.28
N VAL A 98 -40.66 -5.43 -18.64
CA VAL A 98 -39.58 -5.91 -17.76
C VAL A 98 -38.67 -4.77 -17.28
N THR A 99 -39.19 -3.54 -17.27
CA THR A 99 -38.41 -2.36 -16.90
C THR A 99 -37.95 -2.44 -15.44
N SER A 100 -38.82 -2.87 -14.52
CA SER A 100 -38.47 -3.06 -13.10
C SER A 100 -37.36 -4.09 -12.91
N CYS A 101 -37.41 -5.23 -13.60
CA CYS A 101 -36.39 -6.28 -13.52
C CYS A 101 -35.00 -5.75 -13.91
N LEU A 102 -34.91 -4.93 -14.96
CA LEU A 102 -33.65 -4.34 -15.40
C LEU A 102 -33.13 -3.30 -14.38
N THR A 103 -34.01 -2.47 -13.83
CA THR A 103 -33.66 -1.46 -12.83
C THR A 103 -33.12 -2.11 -11.55
N GLU A 104 -33.84 -3.10 -11.01
CA GLU A 104 -33.41 -3.84 -9.82
C GLU A 104 -32.07 -4.54 -10.02
N ALA A 105 -31.86 -5.13 -11.19
CA ALA A 105 -30.59 -5.79 -11.52
C ALA A 105 -29.43 -4.79 -11.59
N THR A 106 -29.66 -3.63 -12.22
CA THR A 106 -28.63 -2.57 -12.33
C THR A 106 -28.26 -2.03 -10.96
N GLN A 107 -29.25 -1.75 -10.11
CA GLN A 107 -29.04 -1.30 -8.73
C GLN A 107 -28.31 -2.36 -7.89
N GLY A 108 -28.66 -3.64 -8.05
CA GLY A 108 -27.98 -4.74 -7.37
C GLY A 108 -26.51 -4.85 -7.76
N ILE A 109 -26.18 -4.67 -9.05
CA ILE A 109 -24.79 -4.66 -9.53
C ILE A 109 -24.01 -3.47 -8.94
N GLU A 110 -24.59 -2.27 -8.96
CA GLU A 110 -23.96 -1.06 -8.40
C GLU A 110 -23.73 -1.19 -6.89
N SER A 111 -24.72 -1.69 -6.15
CA SER A 111 -24.57 -1.93 -4.71
C SER A 111 -23.46 -2.93 -4.40
N ASN A 112 -23.36 -4.00 -5.18
CA ASN A 112 -22.35 -5.04 -5.01
C ASN A 112 -20.94 -4.53 -5.34
N GLU A 113 -20.80 -3.70 -6.38
CA GLU A 113 -19.55 -3.01 -6.72
C GLU A 113 -19.10 -2.07 -5.58
N GLN A 114 -20.04 -1.31 -4.99
CA GLN A 114 -19.72 -0.41 -3.88
C GLN A 114 -19.26 -1.16 -2.63
N ILE A 115 -19.86 -2.31 -2.32
CA ILE A 115 -19.44 -3.17 -1.21
C ILE A 115 -18.02 -3.68 -1.47
N ALA A 116 -17.77 -4.28 -2.64
CA ALA A 116 -16.44 -4.79 -2.97
C ALA A 116 -15.35 -3.70 -2.97
N TYR A 117 -15.68 -2.49 -3.43
CA TYR A 117 -14.78 -1.35 -3.34
C TYR A 117 -14.47 -0.98 -1.88
N THR A 118 -15.48 -0.94 -1.02
CA THR A 118 -15.33 -0.61 0.40
C THR A 118 -14.46 -1.65 1.10
N ASP A 119 -14.75 -2.93 0.90
CA ASP A 119 -13.98 -4.05 1.47
C ASP A 119 -12.52 -4.03 0.97
N ALA A 120 -12.30 -3.80 -0.33
CA ALA A 120 -10.96 -3.67 -0.89
C ALA A 120 -10.19 -2.47 -0.31
N ASN A 121 -10.86 -1.35 -0.07
CA ASN A 121 -10.25 -0.18 0.55
C ASN A 121 -9.85 -0.46 2.02
N GLU A 122 -10.65 -1.21 2.77
CA GLU A 122 -10.28 -1.67 4.12
C GLU A 122 -9.04 -2.58 4.11
N CYS A 123 -8.90 -3.43 3.08
CA CYS A 123 -7.69 -4.24 2.88
C CYS A 123 -6.44 -3.35 2.71
N VAL A 124 -6.54 -2.26 1.94
CA VAL A 124 -5.44 -1.31 1.71
C VAL A 124 -5.06 -0.58 3.00
N ASN A 125 -6.05 -0.04 3.72
CA ASN A 125 -5.81 0.64 5.00
C ASN A 125 -5.15 -0.29 6.03
N SER A 126 -5.62 -1.54 6.09
CA SER A 126 -5.04 -2.56 6.98
C SER A 126 -3.60 -2.87 6.60
N ALA A 127 -3.29 -2.89 5.29
CA ALA A 127 -1.94 -3.13 4.80
C ALA A 127 -0.99 -1.96 5.09
N GLU A 128 -1.46 -0.71 4.99
CA GLU A 128 -0.72 0.49 5.39
C GLU A 128 -0.32 0.44 6.87
N ILE A 129 -1.30 0.20 7.74
CA ILE A 129 -1.03 0.03 9.18
C ILE A 129 -0.05 -1.14 9.42
N SER A 130 -0.23 -2.25 8.70
CA SER A 130 0.62 -3.43 8.83
C SER A 130 2.06 -3.15 8.42
N ILE A 131 2.31 -2.53 7.27
CA ILE A 131 3.69 -2.23 6.83
C ILE A 131 4.34 -1.22 7.77
N HIS A 132 3.62 -0.17 8.17
CA HIS A 132 4.11 0.83 9.11
C HIS A 132 4.59 0.18 10.41
N ASN A 133 3.75 -0.66 11.02
CA ASN A 133 4.08 -1.36 12.26
C ASN A 133 5.22 -2.36 12.09
N ASN A 134 5.23 -3.11 10.99
CA ASN A 134 6.27 -4.10 10.72
C ASN A 134 7.65 -3.45 10.51
N LEU A 135 7.70 -2.17 10.10
CA LEU A 135 8.95 -1.41 9.94
C LEU A 135 9.38 -0.68 11.22
N GLY A 136 8.62 -0.76 12.32
CA GLY A 136 8.93 -0.07 13.57
C GLY A 136 10.27 -0.47 14.21
N PHE A 137 10.86 -1.60 13.81
CA PHE A 137 12.22 -1.94 14.23
C PHE A 137 13.27 -0.98 13.66
N ILE A 138 13.04 -0.37 12.49
CA ILE A 138 13.92 0.64 11.90
C ILE A 138 13.87 1.92 12.73
N ASP A 139 12.69 2.30 13.25
CA ASP A 139 12.53 3.46 14.14
C ASP A 139 13.37 3.30 15.43
N ASN A 140 13.46 2.07 15.94
CA ASN A 140 14.35 1.76 17.08
C ASN A 140 15.84 1.91 16.73
N LEU A 141 16.25 1.55 15.51
CA LEU A 141 17.63 1.74 15.05
C LEU A 141 17.96 3.24 14.89
N ILE A 142 17.04 4.03 14.32
CA ILE A 142 17.17 5.48 14.22
C ILE A 142 17.31 6.10 15.62
N SER A 143 16.43 5.74 16.57
CA SER A 143 16.53 6.22 17.95
C SER A 143 17.85 5.84 18.63
N THR A 144 18.37 4.65 18.34
CA THR A 144 19.68 4.20 18.84
C THR A 144 20.81 5.07 18.26
N ALA A 145 20.75 5.36 16.97
CA ALA A 145 21.70 6.22 16.28
C ALA A 145 21.65 7.67 16.78
N ASP A 146 20.46 8.24 17.00
CA ASP A 146 20.29 9.57 17.57
C ASP A 146 20.91 9.67 18.98
N SER A 147 20.66 8.66 19.82
CA SER A 147 21.27 8.58 21.14
C SER A 147 22.80 8.51 21.06
N LEU A 148 23.34 7.74 20.11
CA LEU A 148 24.78 7.63 19.87
C LEU A 148 25.38 8.95 19.37
N SER A 149 24.65 9.71 18.54
CA SER A 149 25.06 11.03 18.08
C SER A 149 25.17 12.02 19.25
N LEU A 150 24.16 12.08 20.11
CA LEU A 150 24.15 12.94 21.31
C LEU A 150 25.26 12.56 22.31
N GLN A 151 25.50 11.25 22.48
CA GLN A 151 26.62 10.77 23.30
C GLN A 151 27.95 11.25 22.73
N THR A 152 28.14 11.13 21.41
CA THR A 152 29.36 11.57 20.71
C THR A 152 29.61 13.07 20.88
N ASP A 153 28.56 13.90 20.76
CA ASP A 153 28.64 15.34 20.99
C ASP A 153 29.07 15.70 22.42
N SER A 154 28.68 14.88 23.39
CA SER A 154 28.92 15.13 24.81
C SER A 154 30.30 14.65 25.29
N ILE A 155 31.03 13.86 24.51
CA ILE A 155 32.31 13.24 24.94
C ILE A 155 33.31 14.29 25.45
N PHE A 156 33.56 15.34 24.67
CA PHE A 156 34.57 16.34 25.03
C PHE A 156 34.20 17.14 26.28
N LEU A 157 32.90 17.41 26.47
CA LEU A 157 32.41 18.10 27.66
C LEU A 157 32.51 17.20 28.90
N ASN A 158 32.06 15.95 28.77
CA ASN A 158 32.03 14.99 29.88
C ASN A 158 33.43 14.55 30.33
N CYS A 159 34.39 14.54 29.41
CA CYS A 159 35.78 14.18 29.70
C CYS A 159 36.67 15.36 30.09
N HIS A 160 36.12 16.58 30.24
CA HIS A 160 36.92 17.75 30.59
C HIS A 160 37.59 17.59 31.97
N ASP A 161 38.92 17.62 32.00
CA ASP A 161 39.73 17.56 33.22
C ASP A 161 40.85 18.61 33.15
N SER A 162 41.28 19.12 34.31
CA SER A 162 42.47 19.97 34.43
C SER A 162 43.77 19.23 34.07
N ASP A 163 43.80 17.91 34.26
CA ASP A 163 44.88 17.02 33.86
C ASP A 163 44.65 16.56 32.41
N ARG A 164 45.54 16.99 31.52
CA ARG A 164 45.49 16.68 30.09
C ARG A 164 45.50 15.18 29.80
N TYR A 165 46.31 14.40 30.51
CA TYR A 165 46.42 12.97 30.26
C TYR A 165 45.14 12.25 30.65
N ARG A 166 44.51 12.67 31.77
CA ARG A 166 43.18 12.17 32.17
C ARG A 166 42.11 12.53 31.16
N MET A 167 42.08 13.78 30.70
CA MET A 167 41.15 14.24 29.67
C MET A 167 41.29 13.40 28.38
N GLN A 168 42.51 13.28 27.85
CA GLN A 168 42.77 12.52 26.62
C GLN A 168 42.42 11.04 26.77
N SER A 169 42.80 10.41 27.89
CA SER A 169 42.49 9.00 28.15
C SER A 169 40.98 8.76 28.25
N CYS A 170 40.24 9.67 28.88
CA CYS A 170 38.77 9.62 28.91
C CYS A 170 38.18 9.73 27.51
N ILE A 171 38.60 10.73 26.71
CA ILE A 171 38.08 10.93 25.34
C ILE A 171 38.32 9.69 24.49
N ILE A 172 39.53 9.12 24.53
CA ILE A 172 39.87 7.91 23.77
C ILE A 172 38.97 6.73 24.18
N ASN A 173 38.75 6.55 25.48
CA ASN A 173 37.92 5.46 26.00
C ASN A 173 36.45 5.61 25.56
N GLU A 174 35.86 6.80 25.71
CA GLU A 174 34.47 7.06 25.32
C GLU A 174 34.30 7.01 23.79
N MET A 175 35.25 7.53 23.01
CA MET A 175 35.23 7.39 21.55
C MET A 175 35.28 5.93 21.11
N THR A 176 36.14 5.12 21.73
CA THR A 176 36.25 3.69 21.39
C THR A 176 34.95 2.94 21.68
N LYS A 177 34.24 3.29 22.77
CA LYS A 177 32.91 2.73 23.05
C LYS A 177 31.90 3.15 21.98
N ALA A 178 31.84 4.43 21.64
CA ALA A 178 30.91 4.95 20.65
C ALA A 178 31.15 4.36 19.25
N GLU A 179 32.40 4.17 18.85
CA GLU A 179 32.75 3.48 17.60
C GLU A 179 32.31 2.02 17.57
N ASN A 180 32.42 1.30 18.70
CA ASN A 180 31.93 -0.06 18.78
C ASN A 180 30.40 -0.11 18.68
N SER A 181 29.69 0.84 19.30
CA SER A 181 28.25 0.99 19.14
C SER A 181 27.87 1.32 17.69
N LEU A 182 28.63 2.16 16.99
CA LEU A 182 28.42 2.43 15.56
C LEU A 182 28.56 1.15 14.73
N LYS A 183 29.59 0.33 14.95
CA LYS A 183 29.75 -0.95 14.24
C LYS A 183 28.58 -1.90 14.46
N THR A 184 28.03 -1.94 15.68
CA THR A 184 26.81 -2.70 15.97
C THR A 184 25.62 -2.13 15.21
N LEU A 185 25.42 -0.82 15.24
CA LEU A 185 24.36 -0.16 14.47
C LEU A 185 24.47 -0.42 12.96
N GLU A 186 25.66 -0.38 12.38
CA GLU A 186 25.90 -0.69 10.97
C GLU A 186 25.52 -2.15 10.65
N SER A 187 25.90 -3.10 11.51
CA SER A 187 25.52 -4.51 11.38
C SER A 187 24.01 -4.72 11.47
N ASP A 188 23.35 -4.01 12.39
CA ASP A 188 21.90 -4.08 12.56
C ASP A 188 21.18 -3.41 11.38
N SER A 189 21.74 -2.34 10.81
CA SER A 189 21.25 -1.69 9.59
C SER A 189 21.33 -2.62 8.37
N ILE A 190 22.41 -3.39 8.21
CA ILE A 190 22.50 -4.42 7.16
C ILE A 190 21.43 -5.49 7.36
N THR A 191 21.21 -5.89 8.61
CA THR A 191 20.14 -6.86 8.94
C THR A 191 18.75 -6.31 8.62
N ALA A 192 18.53 -5.01 8.87
CA ALA A 192 17.32 -4.31 8.50
C ALA A 192 17.06 -4.38 6.99
N GLU A 193 18.08 -4.06 6.18
CA GLU A 193 18.01 -4.10 4.71
C GLU A 193 17.63 -5.49 4.18
N MET A 194 18.14 -6.56 4.79
CA MET A 194 17.76 -7.93 4.43
C MET A 194 16.33 -8.30 4.86
N THR A 195 15.81 -7.65 5.91
CA THR A 195 14.53 -7.98 6.54
C THR A 195 13.34 -7.27 5.88
N VAL A 196 13.53 -6.06 5.34
CA VAL A 196 12.44 -5.28 4.76
C VAL A 196 11.78 -5.96 3.56
N THR A 197 12.55 -6.66 2.72
CA THR A 197 12.04 -7.33 1.53
C THR A 197 11.02 -8.43 1.84
N PRO A 198 11.32 -9.43 2.70
CA PRO A 198 10.34 -10.46 3.05
C PRO A 198 9.14 -9.89 3.80
N VAL A 199 9.33 -8.86 4.63
CA VAL A 199 8.22 -8.14 5.31
C VAL A 199 7.28 -7.52 4.28
N SER A 200 7.81 -6.71 3.36
CA SER A 200 7.04 -6.10 2.27
C SER A 200 6.27 -7.15 1.46
N LYS A 201 6.95 -8.23 1.04
CA LYS A 201 6.32 -9.31 0.27
C LYS A 201 5.16 -9.95 1.01
N ASN A 202 5.29 -10.16 2.32
CA ASN A 202 4.22 -10.73 3.14
C ASN A 202 3.00 -9.80 3.17
N VAL A 203 3.19 -8.50 3.43
CA VAL A 203 2.11 -7.52 3.45
C VAL A 203 1.42 -7.43 2.08
N VAL A 204 2.19 -7.33 0.99
CA VAL A 204 1.63 -7.33 -0.38
C VAL A 204 0.79 -8.59 -0.64
N THR A 205 1.26 -9.76 -0.20
CA THR A 205 0.53 -11.03 -0.41
C THR A 205 -0.79 -11.05 0.35
N GLN A 206 -0.77 -10.64 1.62
CA GLN A 206 -1.98 -10.58 2.44
C GLN A 206 -3.00 -9.60 1.87
N ALA A 207 -2.55 -8.38 1.53
CA ALA A 207 -3.40 -7.36 0.93
C ALA A 207 -3.99 -7.83 -0.42
N SER A 208 -3.17 -8.43 -1.28
CA SER A 208 -3.62 -8.95 -2.58
C SER A 208 -4.70 -10.01 -2.43
N ASN A 209 -4.56 -10.93 -1.46
CA ASN A 209 -5.55 -11.96 -1.21
C ASN A 209 -6.85 -11.36 -0.64
N CYS A 210 -6.74 -10.37 0.25
CA CYS A 210 -7.88 -9.66 0.80
C CYS A 210 -8.68 -8.92 -0.30
N ILE A 211 -7.99 -8.17 -1.17
CA ILE A 211 -8.59 -7.47 -2.32
C ILE A 211 -9.27 -8.47 -3.27
N LYS A 212 -8.59 -9.58 -3.60
CA LYS A 212 -9.19 -10.65 -4.41
C LYS A 212 -10.46 -11.20 -3.79
N GLN A 213 -10.45 -11.42 -2.48
CA GLN A 213 -11.62 -11.92 -1.77
C GLN A 213 -12.78 -10.93 -1.83
N ALA A 214 -12.52 -9.63 -1.64
CA ALA A 214 -13.52 -8.57 -1.76
C ALA A 214 -14.21 -8.60 -3.14
N TYR A 215 -13.44 -8.66 -4.23
CA TYR A 215 -14.00 -8.73 -5.57
C TYR A 215 -14.59 -10.10 -5.93
N SER A 216 -14.15 -11.19 -5.30
CA SER A 216 -14.68 -12.53 -5.58
C SER A 216 -16.17 -12.66 -5.27
N LEU A 217 -16.64 -11.94 -4.24
CA LEU A 217 -18.05 -11.89 -3.86
C LEU A 217 -18.90 -11.29 -4.99
N THR A 218 -18.33 -10.38 -5.77
CA THR A 218 -19.05 -9.74 -6.86
C THR A 218 -19.47 -10.72 -7.94
N TYR A 219 -18.66 -11.74 -8.21
CA TYR A 219 -18.95 -12.77 -9.21
C TYR A 219 -20.10 -13.69 -8.76
N THR A 220 -20.12 -14.03 -7.47
CA THR A 220 -21.16 -14.87 -6.89
C THR A 220 -22.49 -14.13 -6.88
N GLU A 221 -22.50 -12.88 -6.42
CA GLU A 221 -23.70 -12.05 -6.40
C GLU A 221 -24.19 -11.70 -7.80
N GLY A 222 -23.30 -11.49 -8.77
CA GLY A 222 -23.72 -11.23 -10.15
C GLY A 222 -24.43 -12.44 -10.79
N ALA A 223 -24.01 -13.67 -10.48
CA ALA A 223 -24.76 -14.87 -10.87
C ALA A 223 -26.15 -14.91 -10.21
N ALA A 224 -26.24 -14.57 -8.92
CA ALA A 224 -27.51 -14.48 -8.20
C ALA A 224 -28.43 -13.39 -8.79
N ILE A 225 -27.90 -12.22 -9.13
CA ILE A 225 -28.62 -11.14 -9.81
C ILE A 225 -29.21 -11.63 -11.14
N ARG A 226 -28.41 -12.33 -11.95
CA ARG A 226 -28.89 -12.87 -13.23
C ARG A 226 -30.03 -13.86 -13.03
N MET A 227 -29.94 -14.77 -12.06
CA MET A 227 -31.04 -15.68 -11.74
C MET A 227 -32.30 -14.93 -11.30
N ARG A 228 -32.16 -13.89 -10.47
CA ARG A 228 -33.28 -13.04 -10.04
C ARG A 228 -33.94 -12.33 -11.23
N VAL A 229 -33.15 -11.87 -12.21
CA VAL A 229 -33.69 -11.29 -13.46
C VAL A 229 -34.52 -12.32 -14.21
N THR A 230 -34.01 -13.53 -14.42
CA THR A 230 -34.75 -14.59 -15.12
C THR A 230 -36.09 -14.86 -14.42
N GLN A 231 -36.08 -15.01 -13.09
CA GLN A 231 -37.29 -15.22 -12.29
C GLN A 231 -38.27 -14.04 -12.39
N CYS A 232 -37.77 -12.80 -12.31
CA CYS A 232 -38.58 -11.59 -12.48
C CYS A 232 -39.30 -11.58 -13.84
N ILE A 233 -38.58 -11.87 -14.93
CA ILE A 233 -39.12 -11.94 -16.29
C ILE A 233 -40.22 -13.02 -16.41
N GLU A 234 -40.02 -14.18 -15.80
CA GLU A 234 -40.99 -15.29 -15.84
C GLU A 234 -42.31 -14.94 -15.15
N THR A 235 -42.26 -14.20 -14.04
CA THR A 235 -43.46 -13.80 -13.27
C THR A 235 -44.30 -12.72 -13.94
N ILE A 236 -43.72 -11.96 -14.89
CA ILE A 236 -44.45 -10.94 -15.65
C ILE A 236 -45.31 -11.61 -16.72
N THR A 237 -46.63 -11.42 -16.61
CA THR A 237 -47.61 -11.85 -17.60
C THR A 237 -47.77 -10.80 -18.71
N THR A 238 -47.99 -11.26 -19.93
CA THR A 238 -48.29 -10.40 -21.07
C THR A 238 -49.68 -9.78 -20.89
N PRO A 239 -49.86 -8.46 -21.13
CA PRO A 239 -51.20 -7.90 -21.19
C PRO A 239 -51.99 -8.62 -22.28
N THR A 240 -53.07 -9.30 -21.88
CA THR A 240 -53.97 -9.95 -22.84
C THR A 240 -54.67 -8.86 -23.62
N THR A 241 -54.33 -8.68 -24.89
CA THR A 241 -55.09 -7.84 -25.80
C THR A 241 -56.48 -8.48 -25.97
N THR A 242 -57.47 -8.04 -25.20
CA THR A 242 -58.87 -8.38 -25.45
C THR A 242 -59.25 -7.71 -26.76
N ILE A 243 -59.26 -8.47 -27.84
CA ILE A 243 -59.87 -8.03 -29.10
C ILE A 243 -61.37 -7.89 -28.81
N ALA A 244 -61.85 -6.66 -28.73
CA ALA A 244 -63.29 -6.40 -28.65
C ALA A 244 -63.92 -6.86 -29.96
N THR A 245 -64.64 -8.00 -29.91
CA THR A 245 -65.47 -8.48 -31.02
C THR A 245 -66.65 -7.54 -31.20
N THR A 246 -66.53 -6.56 -32.10
CA THR A 246 -67.65 -5.71 -32.51
C THR A 246 -68.70 -6.59 -33.19
N THR A 247 -69.78 -6.90 -32.46
CA THR A 247 -70.92 -7.63 -33.01
C THR A 247 -71.82 -6.62 -33.71
N THR A 248 -71.73 -6.55 -35.04
CA THR A 248 -72.64 -5.74 -35.86
C THR A 248 -73.99 -6.46 -35.94
N THR A 249 -74.99 -5.96 -35.22
CA THR A 249 -76.37 -6.46 -35.30
C THR A 249 -77.05 -5.87 -36.53
N THR A 250 -77.35 -6.73 -37.50
CA THR A 250 -78.16 -6.43 -38.69
C THR A 250 -79.60 -6.08 -38.28
N ALA A 251 -80.05 -4.86 -38.57
CA ALA A 251 -81.45 -4.48 -38.52
C ALA A 251 -82.08 -4.61 -39.91
N THR A 252 -83.37 -4.99 -39.98
CA THR A 252 -84.46 -4.66 -40.96
C THR A 252 -85.48 -5.82 -41.02
N PRO A 253 -86.81 -5.64 -41.28
CA PRO A 253 -87.74 -4.53 -41.06
C PRO A 253 -88.99 -4.94 -40.22
N THR A 254 -89.72 -3.98 -39.66
CA THR A 254 -91.11 -4.21 -39.19
C THR A 254 -92.09 -3.62 -40.19
N GLN A 255 -92.97 -4.49 -40.67
CA GLN A 255 -94.01 -4.28 -41.66
C GLN A 255 -95.27 -3.72 -40.97
N SER A 256 -95.78 -2.60 -41.47
CA SER A 256 -97.04 -2.00 -41.04
C SER A 256 -98.20 -2.47 -41.93
N THR A 257 -99.31 -2.86 -41.31
CA THR A 257 -100.63 -2.92 -41.96
C THR A 257 -101.75 -2.54 -40.97
N PRO A 258 -102.90 -2.04 -41.46
CA PRO A 258 -103.86 -1.19 -40.72
C PRO A 258 -105.19 -1.90 -40.41
N GLU A 259 -105.98 -1.34 -39.48
CA GLU A 259 -107.42 -1.55 -39.23
C GLU A 259 -107.78 -0.81 -37.92
N ASP A 260 -108.95 -0.24 -37.62
CA ASP A 260 -109.98 0.48 -38.36
C ASP A 260 -110.90 1.14 -37.29
N SER A 261 -111.48 2.30 -37.59
CA SER A 261 -112.74 2.90 -37.08
C SER A 261 -113.13 2.85 -35.58
N PHE A 262 -113.30 4.04 -34.96
CA PHE A 262 -114.59 4.70 -34.64
C PHE A 262 -114.37 6.14 -34.14
#